data_AF-A0A3D3TLG5-F1
#
_entry.id   AF-A0A3D3TLG5-F1
#
_cell.length_a   1.000
_cell.length_b   1.000
_cell.length_c   1.000
_cell.angle_alpha   90.00
_cell.angle_beta   90.00
_cell.angle_gamma   90.00
#
_symmetry.space_group_name_H-M   'P 1'
#
loop_
_entity.id
_entity.type
_entity.pdbx_description
1 polymer ?
#
loop_
_entity_poly.entity_id
_entity_poly.type
_entity_poly.pdbx_seq_one_letter_code
_entity_poly.pdbx_strand_id
1 'polypeptide(L)'
;ADNVGDNVGDVAGLGADILESYVASIVSAVVLAIFMKFADHGTMTEAQYYGLIILPVLIAGAGVLASLIGVLVVANMKTKDAQKSLSFGNLFTGALVLGFVAIVIGIAAPDYPFKDTFIINPEFVSRWRL
;
A
#
# COMPACT_ATOMS: atom_id res chain seq x y z
N ALA A 1 8.85 -13.95 -33.93
CA ALA A 1 9.52 -13.07 -32.94
C ALA A 1 8.50 -12.13 -32.30
N ASP A 2 7.56 -11.57 -33.06
CA ASP A 2 6.54 -10.62 -32.59
C ASP A 2 5.63 -11.18 -31.48
N ASN A 3 4.91 -12.28 -31.73
CA ASN A 3 4.00 -12.88 -30.74
C ASN A 3 4.68 -13.39 -29.46
N VAL A 4 6.00 -13.65 -29.49
CA VAL A 4 6.76 -13.99 -28.27
C VAL A 4 7.25 -12.73 -27.57
N GLY A 5 7.48 -11.64 -28.31
CA GLY A 5 7.78 -10.31 -27.77
C GLY A 5 6.63 -9.76 -26.92
N ASP A 6 5.38 -9.87 -27.39
CA ASP A 6 4.21 -9.39 -26.63
C ASP A 6 4.05 -10.09 -25.27
N ASN A 7 4.27 -11.41 -25.22
CA ASN A 7 4.21 -12.16 -23.97
C ASN A 7 5.37 -11.82 -23.01
N VAL A 8 6.57 -11.61 -23.55
CA VAL A 8 7.77 -11.30 -22.74
C VAL A 8 7.74 -9.85 -22.24
N GLY A 9 7.31 -8.90 -23.07
CA GLY A 9 7.21 -7.49 -22.73
C GLY A 9 5.99 -7.20 -21.86
N ASP A 10 4.80 -7.41 -22.40
CA ASP A 10 3.56 -6.88 -21.81
C ASP A 10 3.04 -7.72 -20.65
N VAL A 11 3.39 -9.01 -20.59
CA VAL A 11 2.95 -9.88 -19.49
C VAL A 11 4.06 -10.07 -18.47
N ALA A 12 5.23 -10.59 -18.89
CA ALA A 12 6.31 -10.87 -17.95
C ALA A 12 6.99 -9.58 -17.46
N GLY A 13 7.31 -8.66 -18.38
CA GLY A 13 7.94 -7.38 -18.05
C GLY A 13 7.06 -6.49 -17.18
N LEU A 14 5.85 -6.17 -17.64
CA LEU A 14 4.91 -5.36 -16.88
C LEU A 14 4.57 -5.99 -15.52
N GLY A 15 4.37 -7.31 -15.48
CA GLY A 15 4.08 -8.04 -14.25
C GLY A 15 5.21 -7.96 -13.22
N ALA A 16 6.47 -8.05 -13.65
CA ALA A 16 7.62 -7.91 -12.77
C ALA A 16 7.76 -6.47 -12.23
N ASP A 17 7.56 -5.46 -13.07
CA ASP A 17 7.67 -4.04 -12.71
C ASP A 17 6.62 -3.64 -11.65
N ILE A 18 5.35 -4.03 -11.85
CA ILE A 18 4.30 -3.76 -10.85
C ILE A 18 4.53 -4.54 -9.55
N LEU A 19 5.13 -5.73 -9.59
CA LEU A 19 5.46 -6.50 -8.39
C LEU A 19 6.62 -5.86 -7.62
N GLU A 20 7.65 -5.39 -8.32
CA GLU A 20 8.79 -4.68 -7.72
C GLU A 20 8.31 -3.45 -6.95
N SER A 21 7.55 -2.57 -7.62
CA SER A 21 7.03 -1.35 -6.99
C SER A 21 6.03 -1.64 -5.87
N TYR A 22 5.19 -2.67 -6.00
CA TYR A 22 4.27 -3.10 -4.94
C TYR A 22 5.01 -3.58 -3.69
N VAL A 23 5.96 -4.52 -3.83
CA VAL A 23 6.76 -5.03 -2.70
C VAL A 23 7.63 -3.93 -2.10
N ALA A 24 8.27 -3.10 -2.93
CA ALA A 24 9.10 -2.00 -2.47
C ALA A 24 8.30 -1.04 -1.59
N SER A 25 7.08 -0.67 -1.98
CA SER A 25 6.22 0.23 -1.19
C SER A 25 5.89 -0.32 0.20
N ILE A 26 5.59 -1.62 0.31
CA ILE A 26 5.28 -2.29 1.59
C ILE A 26 6.53 -2.35 2.46
N VAL A 27 7.66 -2.78 1.89
CA VAL A 27 8.94 -2.87 2.61
C VAL A 27 9.40 -1.49 3.07
N SER A 28 9.26 -0.44 2.25
CA SER A 28 9.60 0.93 2.64
C SER A 28 8.79 1.39 3.86
N ALA A 29 7.49 1.08 3.92
CA ALA A 29 6.67 1.41 5.08
C ALA A 29 7.08 0.63 6.35
N VAL A 30 7.43 -0.66 6.21
CA VAL A 30 7.97 -1.47 7.32
C VAL A 30 9.29 -0.92 7.82
N VAL A 31 10.21 -0.59 6.91
CA VAL A 31 11.51 0.00 7.24
C VAL A 31 11.32 1.34 7.96
N LEU A 32 10.39 2.18 7.50
CA LEU A 32 10.04 3.42 8.19
C LEU A 32 9.60 3.17 9.64
N ALA A 33 8.72 2.19 9.89
CA ALA A 33 8.31 1.82 11.24
C ALA A 33 9.49 1.37 12.13
N ILE A 34 10.47 0.68 11.56
CA ILE A 34 11.71 0.29 12.24
C ILE A 34 12.53 1.52 12.64
N PHE A 35 12.74 2.45 11.71
CA PHE A 35 13.47 3.70 12.00
C PHE A 35 12.74 4.61 12.98
N MET A 36 11.40 4.62 12.97
CA MET A 36 10.60 5.32 13.98
C MET A 36 10.87 4.77 15.39
N LYS A 37 11.12 3.47 15.57
CA LYS A 37 11.49 2.91 16.88
C LYS A 37 12.88 3.32 17.33
N PHE A 38 13.83 3.45 16.41
CA PHE A 38 15.17 3.94 16.75
C PHE A 38 15.18 5.43 17.10
N ALA A 39 14.34 6.23 16.44
CA ALA A 39 14.16 7.65 16.74
C ALA A 39 13.29 7.90 17.98
N ASP A 40 12.53 6.90 18.43
CA ASP A 40 11.69 6.99 19.61
C ASP A 40 12.53 6.97 20.89
N HIS A 41 12.40 8.00 21.72
CA HIS A 41 13.07 8.12 23.03
C HIS A 41 12.36 7.33 24.13
N GLY A 42 11.95 6.08 23.83
CA GLY A 42 11.32 5.18 24.78
C GLY A 42 9.83 5.43 25.04
N THR A 43 9.16 6.19 24.17
CA THR A 43 7.72 6.47 24.30
C THR A 43 6.84 5.45 23.59
N MET A 44 7.38 4.73 22.60
CA MET A 44 6.66 3.71 21.84
C MET A 44 6.66 2.37 22.59
N THR A 45 5.46 1.88 22.88
CA THR A 45 5.23 0.54 23.42
C THR A 45 5.54 -0.54 22.38
N GLU A 46 5.80 -1.77 22.84
CA GLU A 46 6.00 -2.92 21.94
C GLU A 46 4.78 -3.17 21.05
N ALA A 47 3.57 -3.05 21.60
CA ALA A 47 2.33 -3.21 20.85
C ALA A 47 2.20 -2.20 19.69
N GLN A 48 2.55 -0.92 19.93
CA GLN A 48 2.56 0.09 18.88
C GLN A 48 3.62 -0.19 17.82
N TYR A 49 4.82 -0.61 18.23
CA TYR A 49 5.89 -0.96 17.31
C TYR A 49 5.50 -2.08 16.35
N TYR A 50 5.02 -3.22 16.89
CA TYR A 50 4.58 -4.34 16.07
C TYR A 50 3.35 -3.98 15.23
N GLY A 51 2.45 -3.16 15.77
CA GLY A 51 1.31 -2.62 15.03
C GLY A 51 1.73 -1.81 13.80
N LEU A 52 2.72 -0.92 13.92
CA LEU A 52 3.21 -0.11 12.80
C LEU A 52 3.93 -0.95 11.74
N ILE A 53 4.61 -2.04 12.13
CA ILE A 53 5.24 -2.98 11.20
C ILE A 53 4.21 -3.78 10.42
N ILE A 54 3.16 -4.28 11.08
CA ILE A 54 2.19 -5.16 10.43
C ILE A 54 1.13 -4.39 9.62
N LEU A 55 0.87 -3.13 9.96
CA LEU A 55 -0.13 -2.28 9.30
C LEU A 55 0.01 -2.23 7.76
N PRO A 56 1.17 -1.93 7.15
CA PRO A 56 1.30 -1.93 5.69
C PRO A 56 1.04 -3.30 5.06
N VAL A 57 1.34 -4.39 5.77
CA VAL A 57 1.05 -5.77 5.30
C VAL A 57 -0.45 -6.05 5.33
N LEU A 58 -1.16 -5.60 6.38
CA LEU A 58 -2.62 -5.72 6.46
C LEU A 58 -3.32 -4.90 5.37
N ILE A 59 -2.85 -3.68 5.11
CA ILE A 59 -3.34 -2.82 4.03
C ILE A 59 -3.13 -3.51 2.67
N ALA A 60 -1.94 -4.07 2.44
CA ALA A 60 -1.63 -4.83 1.23
C ALA A 60 -2.57 -6.03 1.05
N GLY A 61 -2.77 -6.83 2.09
CA GLY A 61 -3.69 -7.97 2.08
C GLY A 61 -5.15 -7.58 1.81
N ALA A 62 -5.62 -6.50 2.44
CA ALA A 62 -6.95 -5.94 2.19
C ALA A 62 -7.12 -5.49 0.73
N GLY A 63 -6.10 -4.87 0.15
CA GLY A 63 -6.07 -4.49 -1.27
C GLY A 63 -6.14 -5.69 -2.22
N VAL A 64 -5.46 -6.80 -1.89
CA VAL A 64 -5.54 -8.06 -2.65
C VAL A 64 -6.95 -8.64 -2.60
N LEU A 65 -7.58 -8.68 -1.43
CA LEU A 65 -8.96 -9.17 -1.29
C LEU A 65 -9.97 -8.31 -2.07
N ALA A 66 -9.84 -6.98 -2.00
CA ALA A 66 -10.68 -6.07 -2.77
C ALA A 66 -10.48 -6.26 -4.28
N SER A 67 -9.23 -6.44 -4.73
CA SER A 67 -8.90 -6.72 -6.14
C SER A 67 -9.50 -8.05 -6.63
N LEU A 68 -9.49 -9.09 -5.80
CA LEU A 68 -10.09 -10.38 -6.14
C LEU A 68 -11.61 -10.22 -6.39
N ILE A 69 -12.31 -9.50 -5.52
CA ILE A 69 -13.74 -9.21 -5.69
C ILE A 69 -13.97 -8.41 -6.96
N GLY A 70 -13.17 -7.37 -7.20
CA GLY A 70 -13.25 -6.52 -8.38
C GLY A 70 -13.11 -7.30 -9.69
N VAL A 71 -12.10 -8.17 -9.77
CA VAL A 71 -11.86 -9.03 -10.94
C VAL A 71 -13.04 -9.98 -11.17
N LEU A 72 -13.57 -10.61 -10.11
CA LEU A 72 -14.74 -11.50 -10.23
C LEU A 72 -15.98 -10.76 -10.72
N VAL A 73 -16.21 -9.52 -10.27
CA VAL A 73 -17.34 -8.71 -10.73
C VAL A 73 -17.20 -8.41 -12.22
N VAL A 74 -16.05 -7.88 -12.66
CA VAL A 74 -15.80 -7.55 -14.07
C VAL A 74 -15.87 -8.78 -14.96
N ALA A 75 -15.33 -9.91 -14.51
CA ALA A 75 -15.34 -11.17 -15.25
C ALA A 75 -16.76 -11.70 -15.53
N ASN A 76 -17.73 -11.37 -14.67
CA ASN A 76 -19.13 -11.77 -14.83
C ASN A 76 -20.00 -10.71 -15.54
N MET A 77 -19.45 -9.54 -15.90
CA MET A 77 -20.20 -8.51 -16.60
C MET A 77 -20.37 -8.85 -18.08
N LYS A 78 -21.62 -8.81 -18.55
CA LYS A 78 -21.91 -8.86 -19.99
C LYS A 78 -21.82 -7.44 -20.56
N THR A 79 -20.73 -7.13 -21.25
CA THR A 79 -20.53 -5.84 -21.92
C THR A 79 -20.30 -6.01 -23.42
N LYS A 80 -20.76 -5.04 -24.21
CA LYS A 80 -20.39 -4.90 -25.64
C LYS A 80 -19.16 -4.00 -25.84
N ASP A 81 -18.78 -3.28 -24.80
CA ASP A 81 -17.70 -2.30 -24.80
C ASP A 81 -16.70 -2.65 -23.68
N ALA A 82 -15.54 -3.19 -24.07
CA ALA A 82 -14.51 -3.65 -23.16
C ALA A 82 -13.89 -2.49 -22.35
N GLN A 83 -13.70 -1.33 -22.97
CA GLN A 83 -13.09 -0.17 -22.33
C GLN A 83 -13.97 0.37 -21.20
N LYS A 84 -15.29 0.45 -21.43
CA LYS A 84 -16.23 0.87 -20.37
C LYS A 84 -16.29 -0.11 -19.21
N SER A 85 -16.26 -1.42 -19.48
CA SER A 85 -16.27 -2.44 -18.43
C SER A 85 -15.00 -2.40 -17.59
N LEU A 86 -13.85 -2.20 -18.22
CA LEU A 86 -12.57 -2.07 -17.51
C LEU A 86 -12.52 -0.78 -16.67
N SER A 87 -12.99 0.34 -17.22
CA SER A 87 -13.06 1.61 -16.49
C SER A 87 -13.98 1.52 -15.27
N PHE A 88 -15.16 0.92 -15.41
CA PHE A 88 -16.05 0.63 -14.30
C PHE A 88 -15.37 -0.29 -13.27
N GLY A 89 -14.72 -1.36 -13.72
CA GLY A 89 -13.96 -2.28 -12.88
C GLY A 89 -12.89 -1.60 -12.03
N ASN A 90 -12.11 -0.70 -12.64
CA ASN A 90 -11.09 0.07 -11.93
C ASN A 90 -11.70 0.98 -10.87
N LEU A 91 -12.78 1.70 -11.19
CA LEU A 91 -13.45 2.58 -10.24
C LEU A 91 -14.08 1.80 -9.08
N PHE A 92 -14.77 0.70 -9.40
CA PHE A 92 -15.41 -0.18 -8.42
C PHE A 92 -14.40 -0.81 -7.48
N THR A 93 -13.31 -1.36 -8.03
CA THR A 93 -12.22 -1.95 -7.23
C THR A 93 -11.54 -0.90 -6.37
N GLY A 94 -11.29 0.29 -6.92
CA GLY A 94 -10.73 1.42 -6.16
C GLY A 94 -11.59 1.81 -4.97
N ALA A 95 -12.91 1.88 -5.15
CA ALA A 95 -13.85 2.15 -4.05
C ALA A 95 -13.82 1.05 -2.98
N LEU A 96 -13.75 -0.23 -3.38
CA LEU A 96 -13.61 -1.34 -2.44
C LEU A 96 -12.30 -1.29 -1.65
N VAL A 97 -11.19 -1.00 -2.32
CA VAL A 97 -9.87 -0.85 -1.67
C VAL A 97 -9.94 0.26 -0.61
N LEU A 98 -10.50 1.42 -0.93
CA LEU A 98 -10.65 2.52 0.02
C LEU A 98 -11.48 2.10 1.25
N GLY A 99 -12.60 1.40 1.03
CA GLY A 99 -13.44 0.91 2.12
C GLY A 99 -12.73 -0.10 3.01
N PHE A 100 -12.05 -1.09 2.42
CA PHE A 100 -11.35 -2.13 3.16
C PHE A 100 -10.15 -1.57 3.93
N VAL A 101 -9.39 -0.66 3.32
CA VAL A 101 -8.26 0.01 3.96
C VAL A 101 -8.75 0.89 5.12
N ALA A 102 -9.86 1.62 4.96
CA ALA A 102 -10.45 2.39 6.04
C ALA A 102 -10.84 1.50 7.24
N ILE A 103 -11.40 0.32 6.99
CA ILE A 103 -11.71 -0.66 8.04
C ILE A 103 -10.42 -1.13 8.72
N VAL A 104 -9.39 -1.52 7.96
CA VAL A 104 -8.10 -1.97 8.52
C VAL A 104 -7.47 -0.89 9.39
N ILE A 105 -7.42 0.36 8.91
CA ILE A 105 -6.88 1.48 9.68
C ILE A 105 -7.72 1.70 10.94
N GLY A 106 -9.05 1.68 10.83
CA GLY A 106 -9.95 1.89 11.97
C GLY A 106 -9.82 0.85 13.10
N ILE A 107 -9.38 -0.37 12.78
CA ILE A 107 -9.23 -1.45 13.78
C ILE A 107 -7.79 -1.70 14.22
N ALA A 108 -6.81 -1.52 13.33
CA ALA A 108 -5.45 -2.00 13.52
C ALA A 108 -4.40 -0.88 13.59
N ALA A 109 -4.76 0.37 13.27
CA ALA A 109 -3.82 1.49 13.39
C ALA A 109 -3.48 1.74 14.86
N PRO A 110 -2.20 1.70 15.25
CA PRO A 110 -1.80 2.03 16.60
C PRO A 110 -1.99 3.53 16.86
N ASP A 111 -2.49 3.86 18.05
CA ASP A 111 -2.52 5.24 18.52
C ASP A 111 -1.11 5.66 18.97
N TYR A 112 -0.26 6.04 18.02
CA TYR A 112 1.09 6.55 18.29
C TYR A 112 1.24 7.96 17.71
N PRO A 113 1.18 9.01 18.56
CA PRO A 113 1.48 10.36 18.13
C PRO A 113 2.99 10.48 17.97
N PHE A 114 3.48 10.56 16.73
CA PHE A 114 4.89 10.83 16.47
C PHE A 114 5.21 12.23 17.04
N LYS A 115 5.84 12.26 18.23
CA LYS A 115 6.30 13.49 18.86
C LYS A 115 7.64 13.84 18.24
N ASP A 116 7.62 14.80 17.32
CA ASP A 116 8.81 15.29 16.63
C ASP A 116 9.85 15.80 17.62
N THR A 117 11.02 15.15 17.67
CA THR A 117 12.28 15.88 17.77
C THR A 117 13.32 15.15 16.92
N PHE A 118 13.24 15.39 15.61
CA PHE A 118 14.27 15.00 14.66
C PHE A 118 15.55 15.79 14.97
N ILE A 119 16.40 15.29 15.86
CA ILE A 119 17.74 15.83 16.09
C ILE A 119 18.74 14.86 15.46
N ILE A 120 18.79 14.85 14.13
CA ILE A 120 19.97 14.30 13.43
C ILE A 120 21.13 15.31 13.52
N ASN A 121 20.86 16.58 13.82
CA ASN A 121 21.82 17.62 14.20
C ASN A 121 21.03 18.80 14.83
N PRO A 122 21.45 19.38 15.97
CA PRO A 122 20.81 20.56 16.55
C PRO A 122 20.67 21.76 15.58
N GLU A 123 21.48 21.82 14.52
CA GLU A 123 21.42 22.87 13.49
C GLU A 123 20.51 22.54 12.29
N PHE A 124 20.10 21.27 12.12
CA PHE A 124 19.14 20.85 11.10
C PHE A 124 17.74 20.68 11.71
N VAL A 125 17.24 21.73 12.36
CA VAL A 125 15.82 21.79 12.72
C VAL A 125 15.03 21.91 11.42
N SER A 126 14.31 20.86 11.04
CA SER A 126 13.43 20.86 9.87
C SER A 126 12.33 21.90 10.05
N ARG A 127 12.52 23.09 9.48
CA ARG A 127 11.53 24.19 9.41
C ARG A 127 10.44 23.91 8.35
N TRP A 128 9.92 22.69 8.32
CA TRP A 128 8.82 22.30 7.44
C TRP A 128 7.56 21.99 8.24
N ARG A 129 7.08 22.99 8.98
CA ARG A 129 5.67 23.16 9.32
C ARG A 129 5.37 24.67 9.28
N LEU A 130 4.23 24.97 8.66
CA LEU A 130 3.61 26.30 8.49
C LEU A 130 3.66 27.16 9.75
#